data_AF-A0A423PJ97-F1
#
_entry.id   AF-A0A423PJ97-F1
#
_cell.length_a   1.000
_cell.length_b   1.000
_cell.length_c   1.000
_cell.angle_alpha   90.00
_cell.angle_beta   90.00
_cell.angle_gamma   90.00
#
_symmetry.space_group_name_H-M   'P 1'
#
loop_
_entity.id
_entity.type
_entity.pdbx_description
1 polymer ?
#
loop_
_entity_poly.entity_id
_entity_poly.type
_entity_poly.pdbx_seq_one_letter_code
_entity_poly.pdbx_strand_id
1 'polypeptide(L)'
;MKNLFRTNKQGHNKALWDYFVKGTPRRRQWYAKRLGARQGASLTRREQLAAEFQQTDLAHAIARDKGFALFAPGTFDEIGEIVTAAGQIVAERESGMAPGNKDFLQQGYLDTACLPDDSPFLRFPLREDVIAAVSAYLGVVPVLAKMDVWKSDNSPSQHHASQLYHCDWDDTTQLKVFVYASDVDAASGPLTLMEAQASDTLRSNIGYTYGRKGYRVSDDTANKTVGTASQHEITGPAGTAVFADTSRCFHFGSRVQSGGKPRVVGFYQFVTPTSFLFPPSGYQDAAPYRHMAGTQHSELQRLVLGGA
;
A
#
# COMPACT_ATOMS: atom_id res chain seq x y z
N MET A 1 -5.10 -32.38 -16.70
CA MET A 1 -5.88 -31.37 -17.44
C MET A 1 -6.90 -30.56 -16.61
N LYS A 2 -7.49 -31.08 -15.52
CA LYS A 2 -8.53 -30.36 -14.72
C LYS A 2 -8.10 -29.03 -14.05
N ASN A 3 -6.81 -28.74 -13.93
CA ASN A 3 -6.31 -27.51 -13.28
C ASN A 3 -6.06 -26.32 -14.24
N LEU A 4 -6.15 -26.50 -15.57
CA LEU A 4 -5.82 -25.42 -16.52
C LEU A 4 -6.92 -24.36 -16.68
N PHE A 5 -8.16 -24.63 -16.26
CA PHE A 5 -9.29 -23.70 -16.44
C PHE A 5 -9.79 -23.06 -15.13
N ARG A 6 -9.14 -23.34 -14.01
CA ARG A 6 -9.53 -22.74 -12.71
C ARG A 6 -9.11 -21.29 -12.64
N THR A 7 -10.02 -20.41 -12.23
CA THR A 7 -9.72 -19.01 -11.90
C THR A 7 -9.56 -18.81 -10.39
N ASN A 8 -8.82 -17.79 -9.97
CA ASN A 8 -8.77 -17.33 -8.58
C ASN A 8 -9.90 -16.32 -8.28
N LYS A 9 -9.95 -15.79 -7.05
CA LYS A 9 -10.98 -14.81 -6.65
C LYS A 9 -10.96 -13.52 -7.49
N GLN A 10 -9.78 -13.13 -7.97
CA GLN A 10 -9.60 -11.99 -8.87
C GLN A 10 -9.86 -12.34 -10.34
N GLY A 11 -10.31 -13.56 -10.67
CA GLY A 11 -10.61 -13.95 -12.06
C GLY A 11 -9.39 -14.33 -12.91
N HIS A 12 -8.17 -14.34 -12.35
CA HIS A 12 -6.99 -14.81 -13.08
C HIS A 12 -6.99 -16.33 -13.19
N ASN A 13 -6.52 -16.85 -14.33
CA ASN A 13 -6.18 -18.26 -14.46
C ASN A 13 -5.17 -18.66 -13.36
N LYS A 14 -5.50 -19.68 -12.58
CA LYS A 14 -4.72 -20.10 -11.41
C LYS A 14 -3.29 -20.52 -11.76
N ALA A 15 -3.09 -21.20 -12.89
CA ALA A 15 -1.75 -21.61 -13.31
C ALA A 15 -0.89 -20.40 -13.70
N LEU A 16 -1.47 -19.43 -14.41
CA LEU A 16 -0.79 -18.17 -14.70
C LEU A 16 -0.49 -17.39 -13.41
N TRP A 17 -1.44 -17.33 -12.48
CA TRP A 17 -1.25 -16.68 -11.18
C TRP A 17 -0.09 -17.29 -10.39
N ASP A 18 -0.07 -18.61 -10.22
CA ASP A 18 0.97 -19.29 -9.42
C ASP A 18 2.35 -19.25 -10.09
N TYR A 19 2.40 -19.11 -11.42
CA TYR A 19 3.67 -19.01 -12.16
C TYR A 19 4.20 -17.57 -12.25
N PHE A 20 3.34 -16.62 -12.62
CA PHE A 20 3.73 -15.24 -12.91
C PHE A 20 3.62 -14.34 -11.69
N VAL A 21 2.48 -14.36 -10.97
CA VAL A 21 2.23 -13.46 -9.84
C VAL A 21 2.96 -13.98 -8.60
N LYS A 22 2.82 -15.26 -8.25
CA LYS A 22 3.63 -15.91 -7.21
C LYS A 22 5.01 -16.31 -7.73
N GLY A 23 5.71 -15.34 -8.29
CA GLY A 23 6.90 -15.54 -9.10
C GLY A 23 8.03 -14.59 -8.75
N THR A 24 9.07 -14.65 -9.56
CA THR A 24 10.21 -13.74 -9.50
C THR A 24 9.79 -12.34 -10.00
N PRO A 25 10.54 -11.28 -9.67
CA PRO A 25 10.30 -9.93 -10.21
C PRO A 25 10.09 -9.91 -11.72
N ARG A 26 10.97 -10.60 -12.47
CA ARG A 26 10.92 -10.67 -13.94
C ARG A 26 9.61 -11.27 -14.46
N ARG A 27 9.11 -12.34 -13.83
CA ARG A 27 7.85 -12.98 -14.25
C ARG A 27 6.65 -12.08 -13.97
N ARG A 28 6.65 -11.40 -12.83
CA ARG A 28 5.61 -10.44 -12.44
C ARG A 28 5.56 -9.26 -13.41
N GLN A 29 6.71 -8.65 -13.72
CA GLN A 29 6.84 -7.56 -14.70
C GLN A 29 6.34 -7.96 -16.09
N TRP A 30 6.72 -9.15 -16.58
CA TRP A 30 6.22 -9.65 -17.87
C TRP A 30 4.70 -9.77 -17.88
N TYR A 31 4.11 -10.27 -16.79
CA TYR A 31 2.66 -10.45 -16.70
C TYR A 31 1.92 -9.12 -16.56
N ALA A 32 2.42 -8.17 -15.78
CA ALA A 32 1.87 -6.82 -15.71
C ALA A 32 1.89 -6.13 -17.09
N LYS A 33 2.99 -6.23 -17.85
CA LYS A 33 3.06 -5.73 -19.23
C LYS A 33 2.01 -6.39 -20.15
N ARG A 34 1.77 -7.70 -20.00
CA ARG A 34 0.72 -8.41 -20.72
C ARG A 34 -0.68 -7.91 -20.36
N LEU A 35 -0.93 -7.58 -19.09
CA LEU A 35 -2.19 -6.99 -18.64
C LEU A 35 -2.36 -5.58 -19.22
N GLY A 36 -1.31 -4.75 -19.18
CA GLY A 36 -1.33 -3.39 -19.73
C GLY A 36 -1.61 -3.33 -21.23
N ALA A 37 -1.08 -4.28 -22.01
CA ALA A 37 -1.37 -4.39 -23.45
C ALA A 37 -2.86 -4.56 -23.79
N ARG A 38 -3.71 -4.91 -22.82
CA ARG A 38 -5.17 -5.04 -22.99
C ARG A 38 -5.95 -3.80 -22.58
N GLN A 39 -5.33 -2.84 -21.91
CA GLN A 39 -6.01 -1.66 -21.38
C GLN A 39 -6.04 -0.49 -22.37
N GLY A 40 -5.23 -0.54 -23.43
CA GLY A 40 -5.28 0.39 -24.56
C GLY A 40 -5.22 1.86 -24.15
N ALA A 41 -6.12 2.66 -24.72
CA ALA A 41 -6.13 4.12 -24.57
C ALA A 41 -6.24 4.61 -23.12
N SER A 42 -6.95 3.87 -22.25
CA SER A 42 -7.10 4.28 -20.84
C SER A 42 -5.75 4.27 -20.12
N LEU A 43 -4.95 3.21 -20.30
CA LEU A 43 -3.61 3.14 -19.71
C LEU A 43 -2.70 4.21 -20.31
N THR A 44 -2.73 4.40 -21.63
CA THR A 44 -1.93 5.43 -22.32
C THR A 44 -2.23 6.83 -21.79
N ARG A 45 -3.50 7.18 -21.56
CA ARG A 45 -3.87 8.50 -21.00
C ARG A 45 -3.30 8.70 -19.60
N ARG A 46 -3.37 7.67 -18.74
CA ARG A 46 -2.82 7.72 -17.38
C ARG A 46 -1.29 7.83 -17.37
N GLU A 47 -0.60 7.19 -18.30
CA GLU A 47 0.85 7.28 -18.46
C GLU A 47 1.27 8.68 -18.95
N GLN A 48 0.52 9.28 -19.89
CA GLN A 48 0.76 10.64 -20.36
C GLN A 48 0.64 11.67 -19.24
N LEU A 49 -0.45 11.61 -18.47
CA LEU A 49 -0.67 12.50 -17.32
C LEU A 49 0.42 12.34 -16.25
N ALA A 50 0.86 11.11 -15.98
CA ALA A 50 1.95 10.88 -15.04
C ALA A 50 3.30 11.41 -15.54
N ALA A 51 3.57 11.33 -16.84
CA ALA A 51 4.79 11.85 -17.44
C ALA A 51 4.88 13.39 -17.35
N GLU A 52 3.74 14.09 -17.35
CA GLU A 52 3.68 15.53 -17.09
C GLU A 52 4.18 15.84 -15.67
N PHE A 53 3.73 15.11 -14.65
CA PHE A 53 4.19 15.30 -13.27
C PHE A 53 5.68 14.97 -13.06
N GLN A 54 6.23 14.01 -13.80
CA GLN A 54 7.66 13.68 -13.73
C GLN A 54 8.57 14.79 -14.27
N GLN A 55 8.03 15.73 -15.04
CA GLN A 55 8.76 16.87 -15.61
C GLN A 55 8.65 18.12 -14.74
N THR A 56 7.84 18.07 -13.68
CA THR A 56 7.62 19.18 -12.74
C THR A 56 8.41 18.97 -11.45
N ASP A 57 8.80 20.06 -10.79
CA ASP A 57 9.31 20.00 -9.42
C ASP A 57 8.14 19.81 -8.45
N LEU A 58 8.05 18.62 -7.85
CA LEU A 58 6.95 18.25 -6.97
C LEU A 58 7.32 18.46 -5.51
N ALA A 59 6.50 19.22 -4.78
CA ALA A 59 6.67 19.46 -3.35
C ALA A 59 6.81 18.16 -2.53
N HIS A 60 6.12 17.09 -2.96
CA HIS A 60 6.04 15.82 -2.26
C HIS A 60 6.68 14.66 -3.04
N ALA A 61 7.76 14.94 -3.78
CA ALA A 61 8.44 13.95 -4.61
C ALA A 61 8.92 12.74 -3.79
N ILE A 62 8.78 11.54 -4.37
CA ILE A 62 9.25 10.28 -3.77
C ILE A 62 10.45 9.78 -4.58
N ALA A 63 11.62 9.73 -3.96
CA ALA A 63 12.84 9.28 -4.62
C ALA A 63 12.73 7.78 -4.97
N ARG A 64 13.00 7.43 -6.24
CA ARG A 64 12.71 6.09 -6.79
C ARG A 64 13.70 5.01 -6.37
N ASP A 65 14.92 5.41 -6.04
CA ASP A 65 15.99 4.61 -5.45
C ASP A 65 15.73 4.31 -3.96
N LYS A 66 15.16 5.27 -3.24
CA LYS A 66 14.71 5.09 -1.85
C LYS A 66 13.41 4.29 -1.74
N GLY A 67 12.43 4.61 -2.58
CA GLY A 67 11.13 3.93 -2.64
C GLY A 67 10.11 4.40 -1.59
N PHE A 68 10.43 5.42 -0.80
CA PHE A 68 9.50 6.01 0.16
C PHE A 68 9.85 7.45 0.53
N ALA A 69 8.86 8.19 1.03
CA ALA A 69 9.00 9.54 1.59
C ALA A 69 8.21 9.66 2.90
N LEU A 70 8.70 10.53 3.80
CA LEU A 70 8.09 10.83 5.09
C LEU A 70 7.66 12.29 5.09
N PHE A 71 6.51 12.55 5.69
CA PHE A 71 5.93 13.88 5.80
C PHE A 71 5.57 14.16 7.27
N ALA A 72 5.93 15.35 7.73
CA ALA A 72 5.64 15.78 9.09
C ALA A 72 4.14 16.08 9.28
N PRO A 73 3.63 16.03 10.52
CA PRO A 73 2.28 16.52 10.80
C PRO A 73 2.06 17.93 10.26
N GLY A 74 0.88 18.19 9.71
CA GLY A 74 0.53 19.49 9.11
C GLY A 74 1.02 19.69 7.67
N THR A 75 1.71 18.72 7.06
CA THR A 75 2.07 18.79 5.62
C THR A 75 0.83 18.76 4.72
N PHE A 76 -0.19 18.00 5.12
CA PHE A 76 -1.46 17.89 4.40
C PHE A 76 -2.60 18.22 5.36
N ASP A 77 -3.50 19.12 4.98
CA ASP A 77 -4.51 19.70 5.88
C ASP A 77 -5.45 18.62 6.46
N GLU A 78 -5.82 17.63 5.65
CA GLU A 78 -6.75 16.55 6.00
C GLU A 78 -6.20 15.57 7.03
N ILE A 79 -4.87 15.52 7.21
CA ILE A 79 -4.26 14.56 8.12
C ILE A 79 -4.71 14.79 9.56
N GLY A 80 -4.85 16.05 9.99
CA GLY A 80 -5.34 16.35 11.34
C GLY A 80 -6.75 15.78 11.57
N GLU A 81 -7.64 15.95 10.58
CA GLU A 81 -8.99 15.40 10.62
C GLU A 81 -9.00 13.87 10.59
N ILE A 82 -8.13 13.24 9.77
CA ILE A 82 -7.95 11.79 9.71
C ILE A 82 -7.51 11.23 11.07
N VAL A 83 -6.55 11.88 11.74
CA VAL A 83 -6.06 11.48 13.06
C VAL A 83 -7.21 11.46 14.07
N THR A 84 -7.98 12.54 14.14
CA THR A 84 -9.13 12.65 15.05
C THR A 84 -10.20 11.60 14.73
N ALA A 85 -10.60 11.47 13.47
CA ALA A 85 -11.64 10.54 13.05
C ALA A 85 -11.22 9.08 13.26
N ALA A 86 -9.98 8.71 12.95
CA ALA A 86 -9.47 7.35 13.18
C ALA A 86 -9.48 6.99 14.67
N GLY A 87 -9.12 7.93 15.55
CA GLY A 87 -9.20 7.73 17.00
C GLY A 87 -10.64 7.48 17.48
N GLN A 88 -11.61 8.25 16.98
CA GLN A 88 -13.04 8.07 17.28
C GLN A 88 -13.56 6.72 16.79
N ILE A 89 -13.30 6.37 15.54
CA ILE A 89 -13.72 5.09 14.94
C ILE A 89 -13.19 3.89 15.75
N VAL A 90 -11.93 3.95 16.18
CA VAL A 90 -11.34 2.89 17.02
C VAL A 90 -12.02 2.82 18.38
N ALA A 91 -12.18 3.95 19.07
CA ALA A 91 -12.79 4.00 20.40
C ALA A 91 -14.25 3.50 20.38
N GLU A 92 -15.03 3.91 19.39
CA GLU A 92 -16.42 3.46 19.20
C GLU A 92 -16.49 1.94 18.99
N ARG A 93 -15.66 1.39 18.11
CA ARG A 93 -15.67 -0.05 17.84
C ARG A 93 -15.27 -0.87 19.07
N GLU A 94 -14.28 -0.42 19.83
CA GLU A 94 -13.83 -1.10 21.06
C GLU A 94 -14.87 -1.03 22.18
N SER A 95 -15.72 0.00 22.19
CA SER A 95 -16.86 0.08 23.11
C SER A 95 -18.02 -0.86 22.74
N GLY A 96 -18.12 -1.26 21.45
CA GLY A 96 -19.27 -1.99 20.91
C GLY A 96 -19.03 -3.44 20.46
N MET A 97 -17.78 -3.91 20.32
CA MET A 97 -17.45 -5.27 19.85
C MET A 97 -16.18 -5.84 20.48
N ALA A 98 -16.10 -7.18 20.59
CA ALA A 98 -14.85 -7.89 20.87
C ALA A 98 -13.88 -7.81 19.66
N PRO A 99 -12.56 -7.73 19.87
CA PRO A 99 -11.57 -7.54 18.80
C PRO A 99 -11.55 -8.68 17.77
N GLY A 100 -11.41 -8.34 16.49
CA GLY A 100 -11.60 -9.24 15.35
C GLY A 100 -10.32 -9.92 14.82
N ASN A 101 -10.44 -11.22 14.52
CA ASN A 101 -9.69 -12.13 13.62
C ASN A 101 -8.14 -12.13 13.47
N LYS A 102 -7.39 -11.14 13.96
CA LYS A 102 -5.91 -11.21 14.08
C LYS A 102 -5.47 -10.60 15.40
N ASP A 103 -4.60 -11.33 16.07
CA ASP A 103 -4.04 -11.09 17.38
C ASP A 103 -3.12 -9.86 17.46
N PHE A 104 -2.50 -9.39 16.35
CA PHE A 104 -1.57 -8.24 16.37
C PHE A 104 -1.95 -7.05 15.49
N LEU A 105 -2.75 -7.24 14.44
CA LEU A 105 -3.11 -6.20 13.48
C LEU A 105 -4.58 -6.35 13.05
N GLN A 106 -5.40 -5.46 13.55
CA GLN A 106 -6.82 -5.36 13.28
C GLN A 106 -7.06 -4.35 12.13
N GLN A 107 -7.96 -4.68 11.19
CA GLN A 107 -8.25 -3.90 9.98
C GLN A 107 -9.76 -3.79 9.77
N GLY A 108 -10.18 -2.98 8.79
CA GLY A 108 -11.59 -2.83 8.42
C GLY A 108 -12.36 -2.02 9.47
N TYR A 109 -11.74 -0.98 10.02
CA TYR A 109 -12.40 -0.06 10.95
C TYR A 109 -13.18 1.02 10.18
N LEU A 110 -12.71 1.42 9.00
CA LEU A 110 -13.39 2.41 8.18
C LEU A 110 -14.51 1.74 7.38
N ASP A 111 -15.75 2.17 7.58
CA ASP A 111 -16.86 1.79 6.70
C ASP A 111 -16.84 2.65 5.43
N THR A 112 -16.21 2.12 4.38
CA THR A 112 -16.14 2.83 3.10
C THR A 112 -17.45 2.82 2.32
N ALA A 113 -18.43 1.99 2.67
CA ALA A 113 -19.72 1.94 1.97
C ALA A 113 -20.62 3.13 2.32
N CYS A 114 -20.39 3.74 3.49
CA CYS A 114 -21.13 4.89 3.99
C CYS A 114 -20.27 6.16 4.11
N LEU A 115 -19.15 6.23 3.38
CA LEU A 115 -18.21 7.34 3.47
C LEU A 115 -18.78 8.57 2.75
N PRO A 116 -18.98 9.72 3.43
CA PRO A 116 -19.49 10.92 2.79
C PRO A 116 -18.44 11.56 1.87
N ASP A 117 -18.89 12.30 0.86
CA ASP A 117 -18.03 12.94 -0.14
C ASP A 117 -17.03 13.94 0.47
N ASP A 118 -17.39 14.57 1.59
CA ASP A 118 -16.56 15.53 2.33
C ASP A 118 -15.67 14.87 3.39
N SER A 119 -15.68 13.54 3.50
CA SER A 119 -14.84 12.81 4.44
C SER A 119 -13.36 13.13 4.22
N PRO A 120 -12.58 13.40 5.28
CA PRO A 120 -11.13 13.62 5.13
C PRO A 120 -10.42 12.37 4.59
N PHE A 121 -10.98 11.17 4.81
CA PHE A 121 -10.48 9.93 4.22
C PHE A 121 -10.66 9.88 2.70
N LEU A 122 -11.66 10.57 2.14
CA LEU A 122 -11.85 10.63 0.68
C LEU A 122 -11.11 11.81 0.06
N ARG A 123 -11.14 12.98 0.72
CA ARG A 123 -10.46 14.19 0.23
C ARG A 123 -8.95 14.01 0.11
N PHE A 124 -8.31 13.43 1.13
CA PHE A 124 -6.85 13.26 1.17
C PHE A 124 -6.26 12.52 -0.05
N PRO A 125 -6.70 11.29 -0.41
CA PRO A 125 -6.17 10.59 -1.57
C PRO A 125 -6.52 11.24 -2.92
N LEU A 126 -7.43 12.23 -2.93
CA LEU A 126 -7.89 12.94 -4.12
C LEU A 126 -7.28 14.35 -4.27
N ARG A 127 -6.40 14.77 -3.35
CA ARG A 127 -5.64 16.01 -3.50
C ARG A 127 -4.73 15.96 -4.72
N GLU A 128 -4.63 17.06 -5.45
CA GLU A 128 -3.81 17.12 -6.66
C GLU A 128 -2.32 16.87 -6.37
N ASP A 129 -1.79 17.38 -5.26
CA ASP A 129 -0.39 17.21 -4.86
C ASP A 129 -0.06 15.75 -4.45
N VAL A 130 -0.99 15.06 -3.80
CA VAL A 130 -0.92 13.62 -3.50
C VAL A 130 -0.98 12.79 -4.78
N ILE A 131 -1.96 13.06 -5.65
CA ILE A 131 -2.09 12.35 -6.94
C ILE A 131 -0.84 12.56 -7.78
N ALA A 132 -0.31 13.78 -7.87
CA ALA A 132 0.90 14.10 -8.63
C ALA A 132 2.11 13.32 -8.12
N ALA A 133 2.36 13.33 -6.80
CA ALA A 133 3.47 12.60 -6.18
C ALA A 133 3.38 11.09 -6.43
N VAL A 134 2.20 10.51 -6.22
CA VAL A 134 1.96 9.08 -6.41
C VAL A 134 2.08 8.70 -7.89
N SER A 135 1.50 9.50 -8.79
CA SER A 135 1.53 9.26 -10.24
C SER A 135 2.94 9.37 -10.80
N ALA A 136 3.70 10.38 -10.39
CA ALA A 136 5.08 10.56 -10.81
C ALA A 136 5.98 9.39 -10.38
N TYR A 137 5.80 8.90 -9.14
CA TYR A 137 6.54 7.74 -8.65
C TYR A 137 6.18 6.45 -9.41
N LEU A 138 4.88 6.20 -9.62
CA LEU A 138 4.40 4.97 -10.28
C LEU A 138 4.56 5.00 -11.81
N GLY A 139 4.74 6.19 -12.40
CA GLY A 139 4.77 6.40 -13.85
C GLY A 139 3.41 6.26 -14.53
N VAL A 140 2.32 6.28 -13.76
CA VAL A 140 0.94 6.16 -14.23
C VAL A 140 -0.01 6.77 -13.19
N VAL A 141 -1.07 7.43 -13.63
CA VAL A 141 -2.15 7.83 -12.70
C VAL A 141 -2.77 6.56 -12.08
N PRO A 142 -2.68 6.37 -10.75
CA PRO A 142 -3.02 5.12 -10.10
C PRO A 142 -4.53 4.88 -10.02
N VAL A 143 -4.90 3.72 -9.48
CA VAL A 143 -6.23 3.45 -8.95
C VAL A 143 -6.13 3.27 -7.43
N LEU A 144 -6.99 3.93 -6.68
CA LEU A 144 -7.14 3.74 -5.24
C LEU A 144 -7.82 2.40 -4.98
N ALA A 145 -7.08 1.46 -4.40
CA ALA A 145 -7.52 0.09 -4.17
C ALA A 145 -8.01 -0.15 -2.74
N LYS A 146 -7.56 0.64 -1.77
CA LYS A 146 -8.00 0.51 -0.38
C LYS A 146 -7.86 1.82 0.38
N MET A 147 -8.85 2.10 1.22
CA MET A 147 -8.84 3.04 2.33
C MET A 147 -9.27 2.28 3.58
N ASP A 148 -8.62 2.50 4.70
CA ASP A 148 -8.94 1.80 5.95
C ASP A 148 -8.35 2.52 7.17
N VAL A 149 -8.78 2.11 8.36
CA VAL A 149 -8.10 2.40 9.63
C VAL A 149 -7.65 1.09 10.23
N TRP A 150 -6.38 1.00 10.60
CA TRP A 150 -5.80 -0.20 11.21
C TRP A 150 -5.33 0.09 12.63
N LYS A 151 -5.49 -0.90 13.50
CA LYS A 151 -4.98 -0.89 14.86
C LYS A 151 -4.02 -2.05 15.06
N SER A 152 -2.85 -1.76 15.61
CA SER A 152 -1.89 -2.78 16.04
C SER A 152 -1.84 -2.82 17.55
N ASP A 153 -1.94 -4.01 18.12
CA ASP A 153 -1.82 -4.26 19.55
C ASP A 153 -0.58 -5.10 19.85
N ASN A 154 -0.22 -5.16 21.14
CA ASN A 154 0.75 -6.14 21.61
C ASN A 154 0.29 -7.55 21.23
N SER A 155 1.25 -8.38 20.83
CA SER A 155 0.98 -9.75 20.38
C SER A 155 2.11 -10.70 20.77
N PRO A 156 2.03 -12.03 20.49
CA PRO A 156 2.85 -13.02 21.16
C PRO A 156 4.34 -12.83 20.88
N SER A 157 5.16 -13.48 21.72
CA SER A 157 6.61 -13.33 21.77
C SER A 157 7.35 -13.61 20.45
N GLN A 158 6.71 -14.25 19.47
CA GLN A 158 7.30 -14.56 18.17
C GLN A 158 6.57 -13.86 17.01
N HIS A 159 7.34 -13.08 16.25
CA HIS A 159 6.87 -12.40 15.05
C HIS A 159 6.46 -13.37 13.94
N HIS A 160 5.34 -13.10 13.29
CA HIS A 160 4.84 -13.92 12.19
C HIS A 160 4.08 -13.07 11.16
N ALA A 161 3.70 -13.68 10.03
CA ALA A 161 2.93 -13.03 8.96
C ALA A 161 3.52 -11.66 8.53
N SER A 162 2.77 -10.57 8.63
CA SER A 162 3.19 -9.21 8.24
C SER A 162 4.20 -8.54 9.19
N GLN A 163 4.49 -9.17 10.33
CA GLN A 163 5.58 -8.74 11.20
C GLN A 163 6.95 -9.21 10.70
N LEU A 164 7.02 -10.15 9.75
CA LEU A 164 8.27 -10.54 9.09
C LEU A 164 8.51 -9.70 7.83
N TYR A 165 9.77 -9.46 7.48
CA TYR A 165 10.14 -8.73 6.28
C TYR A 165 9.49 -9.33 5.04
N HIS A 166 8.90 -8.46 4.22
CA HIS A 166 8.30 -8.86 2.95
C HIS A 166 8.23 -7.69 1.99
N CYS A 167 8.07 -8.02 0.71
CA CYS A 167 7.52 -7.11 -0.28
C CYS A 167 6.10 -7.58 -0.63
N ASP A 168 5.16 -6.64 -0.67
CA ASP A 168 3.79 -6.88 -1.10
C ASP A 168 3.73 -7.30 -2.57
N TRP A 169 2.76 -8.15 -2.86
CA TRP A 169 2.71 -8.89 -4.10
C TRP A 169 1.46 -8.59 -4.93
N ASP A 170 0.70 -7.57 -4.53
CA ASP A 170 -0.51 -7.08 -5.19
C ASP A 170 -0.21 -6.43 -6.55
N ASP A 171 0.97 -5.80 -6.70
CA ASP A 171 1.42 -5.16 -7.93
C ASP A 171 2.95 -5.30 -8.09
N THR A 172 3.49 -4.94 -9.25
CA THR A 172 4.93 -4.82 -9.51
C THR A 172 5.54 -3.58 -8.87
N THR A 173 4.72 -2.54 -8.68
CA THR A 173 5.01 -1.30 -7.95
C THR A 173 3.69 -0.79 -7.41
N GLN A 174 3.68 -0.24 -6.20
CA GLN A 174 2.49 0.37 -5.61
C GLN A 174 2.91 1.46 -4.64
N LEU A 175 1.97 2.26 -4.16
CA LEU A 175 2.23 3.15 -3.03
C LEU A 175 1.18 2.92 -1.96
N LYS A 176 1.64 2.49 -0.79
CA LYS A 176 0.82 2.49 0.41
C LYS A 176 1.12 3.74 1.22
N VAL A 177 0.07 4.41 1.67
CA VAL A 177 0.19 5.57 2.55
C VAL A 177 -0.25 5.18 3.94
N PHE A 178 0.60 5.46 4.91
CA PHE A 178 0.37 5.23 6.34
C PHE A 178 0.37 6.58 7.04
N VAL A 179 -0.78 6.98 7.59
CA VAL A 179 -0.92 8.18 8.42
C VAL A 179 -1.03 7.73 9.87
N TYR A 180 -0.05 8.06 10.71
CA TYR A 180 -0.11 7.72 12.13
C TYR A 180 -1.22 8.51 12.81
N ALA A 181 -2.22 7.81 13.35
CA ALA A 181 -3.34 8.38 14.11
C ALA A 181 -3.13 8.27 15.63
N SER A 182 -1.95 7.82 16.04
CA SER A 182 -1.44 7.82 17.40
C SER A 182 0.04 8.18 17.37
N ASP A 183 0.61 8.61 18.48
CA ASP A 183 2.08 8.71 18.59
C ASP A 183 2.69 7.32 18.45
N VAL A 184 3.81 7.23 17.72
CA VAL A 184 4.50 5.98 17.44
C VAL A 184 5.96 6.12 17.85
N ASP A 185 6.30 5.49 18.95
CA ASP A 185 7.69 5.26 19.38
C ASP A 185 8.17 3.86 18.96
N ALA A 186 9.41 3.51 19.33
CA ALA A 186 9.99 2.19 19.03
C ALA A 186 9.22 1.02 19.67
N ALA A 187 8.55 1.25 20.81
CA ALA A 187 7.75 0.24 21.49
C ALA A 187 6.37 0.04 20.85
N SER A 188 5.91 1.01 20.06
CA SER A 188 4.60 1.03 19.39
C SER A 188 4.57 0.19 18.09
N GLY A 189 5.64 -0.55 17.77
CA GLY A 189 5.71 -1.38 16.57
C GLY A 189 5.65 -0.59 15.26
N PRO A 190 6.55 0.40 15.05
CA PRO A 190 6.57 1.29 13.90
C PRO A 190 6.66 0.54 12.57
N LEU A 191 6.34 1.25 11.47
CA LEU A 191 6.63 0.76 10.13
C LEU A 191 8.14 0.82 9.95
N THR A 192 8.75 -0.31 9.63
CA THR A 192 10.16 -0.39 9.29
C THR A 192 10.30 -0.67 7.80
N LEU A 193 11.00 0.21 7.09
CA LEU A 193 11.23 0.11 5.65
C LEU A 193 12.70 -0.10 5.35
N MET A 194 12.98 -0.90 4.34
CA MET A 194 14.28 -0.95 3.68
C MET A 194 14.20 -0.19 2.36
N GLU A 195 15.21 0.63 2.06
CA GLU A 195 15.27 1.35 0.78
C GLU A 195 15.16 0.39 -0.41
N ALA A 196 14.60 0.86 -1.54
CA ALA A 196 14.35 0.01 -2.68
C ALA A 196 15.64 -0.61 -3.24
N GLN A 197 16.75 0.13 -3.27
CA GLN A 197 18.05 -0.41 -3.71
C GLN A 197 18.59 -1.52 -2.78
N ALA A 198 18.54 -1.31 -1.46
CA ALA A 198 18.94 -2.35 -0.49
C ALA A 198 18.00 -3.56 -0.57
N SER A 199 16.71 -3.31 -0.80
CA SER A 199 15.71 -4.35 -1.00
C SER A 199 15.98 -5.17 -2.27
N ASP A 200 16.41 -4.55 -3.36
CA ASP A 200 16.82 -5.23 -4.60
C ASP A 200 18.04 -6.14 -4.36
N THR A 201 19.01 -5.67 -3.56
CA THR A 201 20.18 -6.46 -3.14
C THR A 201 19.75 -7.67 -2.32
N LEU A 202 18.93 -7.49 -1.28
CA LEU A 202 18.40 -8.59 -0.47
C LEU A 202 17.65 -9.58 -1.35
N ARG A 203 16.74 -9.08 -2.20
CA ARG A 203 15.91 -9.88 -3.10
C ARG A 203 16.74 -10.80 -4.00
N SER A 204 17.81 -10.25 -4.58
CA SER A 204 18.70 -10.97 -5.49
C SER A 204 19.52 -12.04 -4.77
N ASN A 205 20.08 -11.72 -3.60
CA ASN A 205 20.91 -12.64 -2.82
C ASN A 205 20.13 -13.86 -2.31
N ILE A 206 18.86 -13.68 -1.93
CA ILE A 206 18.04 -14.79 -1.38
C ILE A 206 17.18 -15.50 -2.45
N GLY A 207 17.29 -15.11 -3.72
CA GLY A 207 16.46 -15.67 -4.79
C GLY A 207 14.94 -15.49 -4.53
N TYR A 208 14.56 -14.32 -4.00
CA TYR A 208 13.22 -14.08 -3.48
C TYR A 208 12.13 -14.30 -4.54
N THR A 209 11.05 -14.98 -4.11
CA THR A 209 9.89 -15.26 -4.94
C THR A 209 8.62 -14.84 -4.20
N TYR A 210 7.83 -13.94 -4.78
CA TYR A 210 6.64 -13.38 -4.13
C TYR A 210 5.58 -14.47 -3.90
N GLY A 211 4.86 -14.40 -2.78
CA GLY A 211 3.67 -15.22 -2.50
C GLY A 211 3.90 -16.75 -2.44
N ARG A 212 5.15 -17.22 -2.44
CA ARG A 212 5.53 -18.63 -2.25
C ARG A 212 6.10 -18.86 -0.85
N LYS A 213 6.26 -20.13 -0.44
CA LYS A 213 6.94 -20.47 0.81
C LYS A 213 8.30 -19.78 0.87
N GLY A 214 8.59 -19.08 1.98
CA GLY A 214 9.83 -18.31 2.16
C GLY A 214 9.78 -16.84 1.73
N TYR A 215 8.65 -16.32 1.22
CA TYR A 215 8.52 -14.88 0.92
C TYR A 215 8.50 -13.98 2.17
N ARG A 216 8.37 -14.58 3.36
CA ARG A 216 8.55 -13.90 4.64
C ARG A 216 9.99 -14.12 5.07
N VAL A 217 10.74 -13.04 5.24
CA VAL A 217 12.17 -13.04 5.53
C VAL A 217 12.37 -12.72 7.00
N SER A 218 13.22 -13.49 7.69
CA SER A 218 13.57 -13.23 9.09
C SER A 218 14.55 -12.07 9.21
N ASP A 219 14.58 -11.43 10.39
CA ASP A 219 15.55 -10.39 10.70
C ASP A 219 16.98 -10.90 10.54
N ASP A 220 17.28 -12.12 11.00
CA ASP A 220 18.59 -12.76 10.84
C ASP A 220 19.01 -12.86 9.37
N THR A 221 18.11 -13.27 8.48
CA THR A 221 18.40 -13.38 7.04
C THR A 221 18.64 -11.99 6.41
N ALA A 222 17.79 -11.01 6.75
CA ALA A 222 17.92 -9.65 6.24
C ALA A 222 19.23 -9.01 6.72
N ASN A 223 19.48 -9.02 8.03
CA ASN A 223 20.64 -8.42 8.67
C ASN A 223 21.96 -9.01 8.17
N LYS A 224 22.03 -10.34 7.97
CA LYS A 224 23.22 -11.01 7.40
C LYS A 224 23.52 -10.59 5.96
N THR A 225 22.51 -10.19 5.20
CA THR A 225 22.64 -9.92 3.76
C THR A 225 22.93 -8.45 3.46
N VAL A 226 22.24 -7.53 4.14
CA VAL A 226 22.30 -6.09 3.83
C VAL A 226 22.59 -5.22 5.06
N GLY A 227 22.77 -5.82 6.23
CA GLY A 227 22.99 -5.11 7.49
C GLY A 227 21.73 -4.45 8.04
N THR A 228 21.91 -3.72 9.14
CA THR A 228 20.84 -2.96 9.81
C THR A 228 20.79 -1.50 9.37
N ALA A 229 21.88 -0.97 8.81
CA ALA A 229 21.98 0.45 8.41
C ALA A 229 20.99 0.84 7.29
N SER A 230 20.53 -0.11 6.49
CA SER A 230 19.55 0.12 5.43
C SER A 230 18.09 0.05 5.91
N GLN A 231 17.86 -0.02 7.23
CA GLN A 231 16.54 -0.19 7.83
C GLN A 231 16.12 1.12 8.49
N HIS A 232 14.95 1.63 8.10
CA HIS A 232 14.39 2.87 8.57
C HIS A 232 13.19 2.55 9.44
N GLU A 233 13.39 2.59 10.74
CA GLU A 233 12.31 2.55 11.71
C GLU A 233 11.62 3.91 11.76
N ILE A 234 10.34 3.95 11.35
CA ILE A 234 9.63 5.22 11.23
C ILE A 234 8.82 5.46 12.50
N THR A 235 9.42 6.20 13.43
CA THR A 235 8.76 6.76 14.60
C THR A 235 8.31 8.19 14.34
N GLY A 236 7.31 8.67 15.08
CA GLY A 236 6.85 10.05 14.99
C GLY A 236 5.55 10.29 15.73
N PRO A 237 5.19 11.55 15.98
CA PRO A 237 3.91 11.91 16.56
C PRO A 237 2.75 11.55 15.62
N ALA A 238 1.53 11.54 16.16
CA ALA A 238 0.32 11.50 15.35
C ALA A 238 0.34 12.60 14.26
N GLY A 239 -0.12 12.26 13.08
CA GLY A 239 -0.05 13.07 11.86
C GLY A 239 1.21 12.84 11.01
N THR A 240 2.18 12.05 11.47
CA THR A 240 3.28 11.61 10.61
C THR A 240 2.72 10.74 9.47
N ALA A 241 3.05 11.08 8.22
CA ALA A 241 2.63 10.32 7.04
C ALA A 241 3.82 9.70 6.31
N VAL A 242 3.62 8.47 5.81
CA VAL A 242 4.63 7.72 5.06
C VAL A 242 4.04 7.24 3.76
N PHE A 243 4.66 7.59 2.65
CA PHE A 243 4.31 7.08 1.32
C PHE A 243 5.38 6.06 0.95
N ALA A 244 5.02 4.79 0.82
CA ALA A 244 5.99 3.71 0.67
C ALA A 244 5.60 2.72 -0.42
N ASP A 245 6.58 2.40 -1.27
CA ASP A 245 6.43 1.34 -2.26
C ASP A 245 6.68 -0.01 -1.65
N THR A 246 5.62 -0.57 -1.10
CA THR A 246 5.69 -1.85 -0.40
C THR A 246 5.94 -3.04 -1.32
N SER A 247 5.86 -2.86 -2.65
CA SER A 247 6.24 -3.90 -3.62
C SER A 247 7.73 -3.95 -3.90
N ARG A 248 8.44 -2.82 -3.74
CA ARG A 248 9.88 -2.72 -3.95
C ARG A 248 10.69 -2.62 -2.65
N CYS A 249 10.11 -2.09 -1.58
CA CYS A 249 10.73 -1.96 -0.27
C CYS A 249 10.36 -3.14 0.63
N PHE A 250 11.36 -3.89 1.09
CA PHE A 250 11.15 -4.85 2.18
C PHE A 250 10.70 -4.10 3.43
N HIS A 251 9.64 -4.59 4.05
CA HIS A 251 9.07 -3.91 5.20
C HIS A 251 8.44 -4.89 6.19
N PHE A 252 8.25 -4.39 7.40
CA PHE A 252 7.38 -4.98 8.41
C PHE A 252 6.79 -3.86 9.29
N GLY A 253 5.86 -4.21 10.17
CA GLY A 253 5.43 -3.34 11.25
C GLY A 253 4.63 -4.11 12.28
N SER A 254 3.90 -3.40 13.15
CA SER A 254 2.98 -4.00 14.12
C SER A 254 3.66 -4.96 15.09
N ARG A 255 4.93 -4.70 15.41
CA ARG A 255 5.72 -5.39 16.45
C ARG A 255 5.60 -4.63 17.77
N VAL A 256 4.38 -4.44 18.26
CA VAL A 256 4.13 -3.66 19.48
C VAL A 256 4.70 -4.43 20.67
N GLN A 257 5.62 -3.81 21.40
CA GLN A 257 6.32 -4.42 22.53
C GLN A 257 5.40 -4.56 23.74
N SER A 258 5.80 -5.39 24.71
CA SER A 258 5.06 -5.50 25.97
C SER A 258 5.08 -4.16 26.71
N GLY A 259 3.91 -3.65 27.11
CA GLY A 259 3.74 -2.31 27.66
C GLY A 259 3.81 -1.17 26.65
N GLY A 260 4.05 -1.47 25.36
CA GLY A 260 3.97 -0.50 24.27
C GLY A 260 2.54 -0.06 24.02
N LYS A 261 2.37 1.20 23.57
CA LYS A 261 1.05 1.74 23.23
C LYS A 261 0.56 1.11 21.91
N PRO A 262 -0.76 0.83 21.78
CA PRO A 262 -1.33 0.45 20.50
C PRO A 262 -1.06 1.50 19.43
N ARG A 263 -0.83 1.05 18.21
CA ARG A 263 -0.59 1.94 17.06
C ARG A 263 -1.82 1.98 16.17
N VAL A 264 -2.38 3.16 15.97
CA VAL A 264 -3.48 3.39 15.03
C VAL A 264 -2.95 4.08 13.78
N VAL A 265 -3.36 3.61 12.60
CA VAL A 265 -2.97 4.20 11.32
C VAL A 265 -4.16 4.37 10.39
N GLY A 266 -4.29 5.54 9.78
CA GLY A 266 -5.05 5.71 8.53
C GLY A 266 -4.25 5.10 7.38
N PHE A 267 -4.90 4.31 6.52
CA PHE A 267 -4.24 3.49 5.53
C PHE A 267 -4.84 3.70 4.14
N TYR A 268 -3.97 3.87 3.14
CA TYR A 268 -4.34 3.95 1.73
C TYR A 268 -3.47 3.02 0.90
N GLN A 269 -4.02 2.48 -0.20
CA GLN A 269 -3.28 1.69 -1.17
C GLN A 269 -3.60 2.19 -2.58
N PHE A 270 -2.59 2.76 -3.24
CA PHE A 270 -2.60 3.10 -4.66
C PHE A 270 -1.88 2.03 -5.46
N VAL A 271 -2.53 1.51 -6.48
CA VAL A 271 -1.97 0.49 -7.37
C VAL A 271 -2.01 0.96 -8.81
N THR A 272 -1.16 0.37 -9.66
CA THR A 272 -1.24 0.64 -11.09
C THR A 272 -2.53 0.04 -11.67
N PRO A 273 -3.02 0.54 -12.81
CA PRO A 273 -4.09 -0.12 -13.53
C PRO A 273 -3.82 -1.61 -13.86
N THR A 274 -2.54 -2.02 -13.90
CA THR A 274 -2.10 -3.39 -14.19
C THR A 274 -1.94 -4.29 -12.97
N SER A 275 -2.36 -3.80 -11.80
CA SER A 275 -2.34 -4.54 -10.53
C SER A 275 -2.97 -5.93 -10.65
N PHE A 276 -2.41 -6.87 -9.90
CA PHE A 276 -2.92 -8.24 -9.80
C PHE A 276 -4.14 -8.34 -8.87
N LEU A 277 -4.57 -7.23 -8.26
CA LEU A 277 -5.86 -7.13 -7.57
C LEU A 277 -7.04 -7.10 -8.53
N PHE A 278 -6.83 -6.60 -9.75
CA PHE A 278 -7.87 -6.46 -10.76
C PHE A 278 -7.92 -7.66 -11.70
N PRO A 279 -9.10 -7.98 -12.24
CA PRO A 279 -9.21 -9.09 -13.18
C PRO A 279 -8.40 -8.84 -14.45
N PRO A 280 -8.05 -9.90 -15.21
CA PRO A 280 -7.31 -9.75 -16.46
C PRO A 280 -8.00 -8.92 -17.55
N SER A 281 -9.28 -8.59 -17.39
CA SER A 281 -10.07 -7.67 -18.22
C SER A 281 -9.79 -6.20 -17.90
N GLY A 282 -9.21 -5.90 -16.75
CA GLY A 282 -8.88 -4.55 -16.30
C GLY A 282 -9.61 -4.14 -15.02
N TYR A 283 -9.25 -2.96 -14.51
CA TYR A 283 -9.77 -2.41 -13.26
C TYR A 283 -11.16 -1.79 -13.41
N GLN A 284 -11.62 -1.51 -14.63
CA GLN A 284 -12.77 -0.66 -14.92
C GLN A 284 -14.01 -1.11 -14.13
N ASP A 285 -14.33 -2.40 -14.11
CA ASP A 285 -15.52 -2.92 -13.42
C ASP A 285 -15.21 -3.49 -12.02
N ALA A 286 -13.96 -3.35 -11.56
CA ALA A 286 -13.46 -3.95 -10.33
C ALA A 286 -12.86 -2.93 -9.35
N ALA A 287 -12.66 -1.68 -9.75
CA ALA A 287 -12.15 -0.62 -8.90
C ALA A 287 -13.16 -0.33 -7.77
N PRO A 288 -12.74 -0.44 -6.49
CA PRO A 288 -13.68 -0.47 -5.38
C PRO A 288 -14.42 0.86 -5.19
N TYR A 289 -13.81 1.98 -5.56
CA TYR A 289 -14.34 3.32 -5.34
C TYR A 289 -14.90 3.96 -6.61
N ARG A 290 -15.08 3.20 -7.70
CA ARG A 290 -15.57 3.74 -8.97
C ARG A 290 -16.93 4.45 -8.82
N HIS A 291 -17.79 3.91 -7.96
CA HIS A 291 -19.12 4.46 -7.70
C HIS A 291 -19.09 5.85 -7.05
N MET A 292 -17.97 6.24 -6.44
CA MET A 292 -17.76 7.57 -5.86
C MET A 292 -17.33 8.60 -6.93
N ALA A 293 -16.92 8.16 -8.12
CA ALA A 293 -16.53 9.06 -9.20
C ALA A 293 -17.78 9.76 -9.80
N GLY A 294 -17.77 11.09 -9.75
CA GLY A 294 -18.91 11.93 -10.17
C GLY A 294 -18.49 13.15 -10.99
N THR A 295 -19.47 13.97 -11.40
CA THR A 295 -19.24 15.16 -12.23
C THR A 295 -18.50 16.29 -11.51
N GLN A 296 -18.54 16.30 -10.18
CA GLN A 296 -17.78 17.21 -9.32
C GLN A 296 -16.28 16.94 -9.32
N HIS A 297 -15.87 15.71 -9.69
CA HIS A 297 -14.48 15.29 -9.68
C HIS A 297 -13.75 15.70 -10.97
N SER A 298 -12.49 16.10 -10.85
CA SER A 298 -11.60 16.31 -12.00
C SER A 298 -11.31 15.00 -12.74
N GLU A 299 -10.73 15.07 -13.94
CA GLU A 299 -10.29 13.87 -14.68
C GLU A 299 -9.36 13.00 -13.82
N LEU A 300 -8.36 13.61 -13.17
CA LEU A 300 -7.41 12.91 -12.31
C LEU A 300 -8.09 12.19 -11.15
N GLN A 301 -9.01 12.87 -10.47
CA GLN A 301 -9.75 12.29 -9.35
C GLN A 301 -10.64 11.12 -9.79
N ARG A 302 -11.35 11.27 -10.93
CA ARG A 302 -12.12 10.15 -11.50
C ARG A 302 -11.23 8.97 -11.85
N LEU A 303 -10.06 9.21 -12.44
CA LEU A 303 -9.10 8.15 -12.76
C LEU A 303 -8.61 7.45 -11.49
N VAL A 304 -8.30 8.18 -10.42
CA VAL A 304 -7.88 7.60 -9.13
C VAL A 304 -8.97 6.76 -8.50
N LEU A 305 -10.22 7.19 -8.56
CA LEU A 305 -11.37 6.41 -8.10
C LEU A 305 -11.67 5.18 -8.99
N GLY A 306 -11.02 5.07 -10.14
CA GLY A 306 -11.26 4.00 -11.12
C GLY A 306 -12.45 4.24 -12.05
N GLY A 307 -12.94 5.48 -12.09
CA GLY A 307 -13.90 5.97 -13.08
C GLY A 307 -13.27 6.19 -14.48
N ALA A 308 -14.17 6.49 -15.43
CA ALA A 308 -13.83 6.90 -16.80
C ALA A 308 -13.90 8.43 -16.94
#